data_AF-A0A0F9FZU9-F1
#
_entry.id   AF-A0A0F9FZU9-F1
#
_cell.length_a   1.000
_cell.length_b   1.000
_cell.length_c   1.000
_cell.angle_alpha   90.00
_cell.angle_beta   90.00
_cell.angle_gamma   90.00
#
_symmetry.space_group_name_H-M   'P 1'
#
loop_
_entity.id
_entity.type
_entity.pdbx_description
1 polymer ?
#
loop_
_entity_poly.entity_id
_entity_poly.type
_entity_poly.pdbx_seq_one_letter_code
_entity_poly.pdbx_strand_id
1 'polypeptide(L)'
;MSVLKPIIDSIVNGILTISAPSAAAVGTLFDTVRIFRATGVNGPYSMIAEIDFSSPATHGDLTSTPQLYYKAQYYHSITMVSSVFSEVAQETGIFSEYTVPESTATYPPEIALSDDDRLIVESIRITLGDSGLIERDLYSASDPQSNAACAAQIDPDGCTWELEEWKGWPQRVLLNGVEKTDINDPQVIGYRYLSFSGTAPCITGSLDVYYNHFRFSDREILMAYDRARNLLVSCGLTEIAITTEMRIMQASILLLEGEIRDVSSGGFKIVDGDTTYDNTSMIRSRTEDLTDLKRKMDYIIECARYAASYNITGCRVD
;
A
#
# COMPACT_ATOMS: atom_id res chain seq x y z
N MET A 1 -27.65 18.62 -11.45
CA MET A 1 -27.53 17.46 -12.37
C MET A 1 -26.22 16.77 -12.06
N SER A 2 -26.24 15.48 -11.72
CA SER A 2 -25.03 14.69 -11.56
C SER A 2 -24.26 14.70 -12.88
N VAL A 3 -22.98 15.07 -12.85
CA VAL A 3 -22.12 14.97 -14.02
C VAL A 3 -21.97 13.49 -14.34
N LEU A 4 -22.51 13.05 -15.48
CA LEU A 4 -22.32 11.69 -15.96
C LEU A 4 -20.86 11.58 -16.40
N LYS A 5 -20.09 10.73 -15.71
CA LYS A 5 -18.70 10.41 -16.05
C LYS A 5 -18.54 8.89 -15.99
N PRO A 6 -17.79 8.27 -16.93
CA PRO A 6 -17.44 6.87 -16.83
C PRO A 6 -16.56 6.60 -15.62
N ILE A 7 -16.64 5.39 -15.09
CA ILE A 7 -15.78 4.90 -14.02
C ILE A 7 -14.92 3.79 -14.64
N ILE A 8 -13.60 3.94 -14.63
CA ILE A 8 -12.70 2.86 -15.00
C ILE A 8 -12.48 2.04 -13.72
N ASP A 9 -13.09 0.86 -13.65
CA ASP A 9 -13.08 0.02 -12.45
C ASP A 9 -11.75 -0.72 -12.28
N SER A 10 -11.13 -1.14 -13.39
CA SER A 10 -9.89 -1.89 -13.37
C SER A 10 -9.15 -1.82 -14.71
N ILE A 11 -7.82 -1.92 -14.67
CA ILE A 11 -6.96 -2.13 -15.84
C ILE A 11 -5.98 -3.25 -15.51
N VAL A 12 -6.19 -4.46 -16.05
CA VAL A 12 -5.40 -5.66 -15.72
C VAL A 12 -4.87 -6.30 -16.99
N ASN A 13 -3.54 -6.38 -17.15
CA ASN A 13 -2.89 -6.92 -18.36
C ASN A 13 -3.44 -6.27 -19.64
N GLY A 14 -3.58 -4.95 -19.63
CA GLY A 14 -4.19 -4.16 -20.70
C GLY A 14 -5.70 -4.29 -20.86
N ILE A 15 -6.41 -5.05 -20.01
CA ILE A 15 -7.88 -5.16 -20.06
C ILE A 15 -8.51 -4.09 -19.17
N LEU A 16 -9.17 -3.11 -19.79
CA LEU A 16 -9.95 -2.07 -19.13
C LEU A 16 -11.39 -2.53 -18.91
N THR A 17 -11.88 -2.39 -17.68
CA THR A 17 -13.31 -2.54 -17.31
C THR A 17 -13.87 -1.18 -16.95
N ILE A 18 -14.98 -0.78 -17.58
CA ILE A 18 -15.58 0.54 -17.46
C ILE A 18 -17.06 0.41 -17.09
N SER A 19 -17.46 0.96 -15.95
CA SER A 19 -18.85 0.96 -15.48
C SER A 19 -19.51 2.32 -15.59
N ALA A 20 -20.84 2.32 -15.48
CA ALA A 20 -21.67 3.50 -15.35
C ALA A 20 -22.28 3.61 -13.95
N PRO A 21 -22.33 4.83 -13.36
CA PRO A 21 -23.01 5.04 -12.07
C PRO A 21 -24.52 4.74 -12.16
N SER A 22 -25.10 4.82 -13.35
CA SER A 22 -26.44 4.31 -13.66
C SER A 22 -26.52 3.92 -15.14
N ALA A 23 -26.50 2.62 -15.42
CA ALA A 23 -26.53 2.08 -16.79
C ALA A 23 -27.79 2.55 -17.56
N ALA A 24 -28.94 2.59 -16.87
CA ALA A 24 -30.19 3.04 -17.48
C ALA A 24 -30.17 4.54 -17.84
N ALA A 25 -29.64 5.40 -16.97
CA ALA A 25 -29.56 6.83 -17.26
C ALA A 25 -28.54 7.14 -18.37
N VAL A 26 -27.38 6.49 -18.34
CA VAL A 26 -26.32 6.70 -19.34
C VAL A 26 -26.75 6.15 -20.71
N GLY A 27 -27.32 4.94 -20.75
CA GLY A 27 -27.75 4.31 -22.00
C GLY A 27 -28.92 5.01 -22.71
N THR A 28 -29.61 5.93 -22.05
CA THR A 28 -30.60 6.80 -22.73
C THR A 28 -29.99 8.02 -23.42
N LEU A 29 -28.75 8.37 -23.09
CA LEU A 29 -28.08 9.60 -23.53
C LEU A 29 -26.84 9.34 -24.39
N PHE A 30 -26.21 8.19 -24.25
CA PHE A 30 -24.96 7.83 -24.92
C PHE A 30 -25.06 6.41 -25.48
N ASP A 31 -24.41 6.19 -26.63
CA ASP A 31 -24.41 4.92 -27.35
C ASP A 31 -23.01 4.30 -27.41
N THR A 32 -21.94 5.05 -27.12
CA THR A 32 -20.56 4.55 -27.12
C THR A 32 -19.72 5.05 -25.94
N VAL A 33 -18.61 4.33 -25.69
CA VAL A 33 -17.55 4.69 -24.75
C VAL A 33 -16.26 4.89 -25.55
N ARG A 34 -15.65 6.06 -25.42
CA ARG A 34 -14.32 6.39 -25.97
C ARG A 34 -13.25 6.21 -24.90
N ILE A 35 -12.14 5.59 -25.28
CA ILE A 35 -11.02 5.26 -24.40
C ILE A 35 -9.78 5.97 -24.92
N PHE A 36 -9.06 6.60 -24.00
CA PHE A 36 -7.88 7.40 -24.27
C PHE A 36 -6.71 6.95 -23.41
N ARG A 37 -5.49 7.19 -23.91
CA ARG A 37 -4.23 6.78 -23.28
C ARG A 37 -3.17 7.88 -23.33
N ALA A 38 -2.33 7.97 -22.30
CA ALA A 38 -1.18 8.87 -22.21
C ALA A 38 0.01 8.18 -21.53
N THR A 39 1.21 8.75 -21.69
CA THR A 39 2.45 8.31 -21.00
C THR A 39 2.71 9.04 -19.68
N GLY A 40 1.79 9.91 -19.24
CA GLY A 40 1.87 10.63 -17.98
C GLY A 40 0.49 11.07 -17.50
N VAL A 41 0.31 11.21 -16.18
CA VAL A 41 -0.96 11.59 -15.52
C VAL A 41 -1.62 12.81 -16.19
N ASN A 42 -0.81 13.84 -16.44
CA ASN A 42 -1.20 15.10 -17.07
C ASN A 42 -0.70 15.22 -18.53
N GLY A 43 -0.31 14.09 -19.14
CA GLY A 43 0.18 14.04 -20.51
C GLY A 43 -0.93 14.21 -21.55
N PRO A 44 -0.57 14.37 -22.84
CA PRO A 44 -1.55 14.41 -23.92
C PRO A 44 -2.21 13.02 -24.06
N TYR A 45 -3.52 12.96 -23.82
CA TYR A 45 -4.32 11.76 -24.01
C TYR A 45 -4.70 11.59 -25.48
N SER A 46 -4.36 10.44 -26.05
CA SER A 46 -4.72 10.04 -27.41
C SER A 46 -5.80 8.97 -27.37
N MET A 47 -6.82 9.06 -28.22
CA MET A 47 -7.86 8.04 -28.31
C MET A 47 -7.28 6.74 -28.86
N ILE A 48 -7.60 5.62 -28.21
CA ILE A 48 -7.16 4.28 -28.62
C ILE A 48 -8.32 3.39 -29.06
N ALA A 49 -9.54 3.67 -28.58
CA ALA A 49 -10.72 2.89 -28.94
C ALA A 49 -12.03 3.67 -28.78
N GLU A 50 -13.05 3.24 -29.52
CA GLU A 50 -14.45 3.59 -29.34
C GLU A 50 -15.25 2.28 -29.41
N ILE A 51 -16.05 1.99 -28.38
CA ILE A 51 -16.81 0.73 -28.24
C ILE A 51 -18.27 1.02 -27.93
N ASP A 52 -19.16 0.11 -28.28
CA ASP A 52 -20.59 0.22 -27.95
C ASP A 52 -20.79 0.29 -26.44
N PHE A 53 -21.71 1.16 -26.01
CA PHE A 53 -22.02 1.31 -24.60
C PHE A 53 -22.65 0.03 -24.04
N SER A 54 -21.99 -0.51 -23.03
CA SER A 54 -22.51 -1.53 -22.12
C SER A 54 -22.00 -1.21 -20.72
N SER A 55 -22.63 -1.77 -19.69
CA SER A 55 -22.18 -1.57 -18.31
C SER A 55 -22.21 -2.92 -17.58
N PRO A 56 -21.05 -3.54 -17.29
CA PRO A 56 -19.70 -3.05 -17.61
C PRO A 56 -19.36 -3.17 -19.11
N ALA A 57 -18.60 -2.20 -19.65
CA ALA A 57 -17.94 -2.28 -20.95
C ALA A 57 -16.48 -2.69 -20.76
N THR A 58 -15.95 -3.49 -21.69
CA THR A 58 -14.56 -3.99 -21.61
C THR A 58 -13.77 -3.73 -22.89
N HIS A 59 -12.50 -3.36 -22.76
CA HIS A 59 -11.58 -3.18 -23.89
C HIS A 59 -10.18 -3.70 -23.56
N GLY A 60 -9.53 -4.38 -24.51
CA GLY A 60 -8.15 -4.85 -24.37
C GLY A 60 -7.16 -4.00 -25.17
N ASP A 61 -6.24 -3.32 -24.50
CA ASP A 61 -5.07 -2.66 -25.08
C ASP A 61 -3.86 -3.61 -25.04
N LEU A 62 -3.58 -4.28 -26.15
CA LEU A 62 -2.48 -5.23 -26.29
C LEU A 62 -1.08 -4.59 -26.19
N THR A 63 -1.01 -3.26 -26.20
CA THR A 63 0.23 -2.48 -26.07
C THR A 63 0.33 -1.75 -24.74
N SER A 64 -0.55 -2.10 -23.80
CA SER A 64 -0.56 -1.55 -22.45
C SER A 64 0.76 -1.85 -21.73
N THR A 65 1.24 -0.87 -20.98
CA THR A 65 2.32 -1.08 -20.00
C THR A 65 1.94 -0.38 -18.69
N PRO A 66 2.49 -0.82 -17.54
CA PRO A 66 2.15 -0.24 -16.24
C PRO A 66 2.45 1.25 -16.09
N GLN A 67 3.16 1.86 -17.04
CA GLN A 67 3.49 3.30 -17.05
C GLN A 67 2.47 4.14 -17.82
N LEU A 68 1.43 3.51 -18.41
CA LEU A 68 0.42 4.18 -19.22
C LEU A 68 -0.82 4.53 -18.39
N TYR A 69 -1.35 5.71 -18.69
CA TYR A 69 -2.52 6.29 -18.03
C TYR A 69 -3.68 6.33 -19.01
N TYR A 70 -4.89 6.14 -18.50
CA TYR A 70 -6.11 5.96 -19.26
C TYR A 70 -7.21 6.90 -18.76
N LYS A 71 -8.05 7.33 -19.69
CA LYS A 71 -9.32 8.03 -19.43
C LYS A 71 -10.40 7.47 -20.34
N ALA A 72 -11.64 7.57 -19.88
CA ALA A 72 -12.81 7.21 -20.67
C ALA A 72 -13.80 8.38 -20.74
N GLN A 73 -14.60 8.40 -21.79
CA GLN A 73 -15.66 9.39 -21.98
C GLN A 73 -16.86 8.72 -22.65
N TYR A 74 -18.08 8.99 -22.19
CA TYR A 74 -19.27 8.59 -22.95
C TYR A 74 -19.43 9.50 -24.16
N TYR A 75 -19.89 8.93 -25.26
CA TYR A 75 -20.11 9.61 -26.49
C TYR A 75 -21.43 9.15 -27.12
N HIS A 76 -22.08 10.07 -27.83
CA HIS A 76 -23.22 9.74 -28.66
C HIS A 76 -22.84 9.93 -30.13
N SER A 77 -22.77 8.82 -30.87
CA SER A 77 -22.29 8.76 -32.25
C SER A 77 -23.04 9.67 -33.23
N ILE A 78 -24.35 9.85 -33.03
CA ILE A 78 -25.20 10.66 -33.91
C ILE A 78 -25.16 12.14 -33.52
N THR A 79 -25.35 12.44 -32.23
CA THR A 79 -25.46 13.83 -31.76
C THR A 79 -24.10 14.48 -31.50
N MET A 80 -23.03 13.68 -31.51
CA MET A 80 -21.65 14.07 -31.22
C MET A 80 -21.43 14.71 -29.85
N VAL A 81 -22.34 14.45 -28.92
CA VAL A 81 -22.23 14.94 -27.54
C VAL A 81 -21.32 14.01 -26.75
N SER A 82 -20.40 14.59 -25.99
CA SER A 82 -19.53 13.87 -25.07
C SER A 82 -19.84 14.21 -23.61
N SER A 83 -19.66 13.25 -22.73
CA SER A 83 -19.69 13.45 -21.29
C SER A 83 -18.42 14.13 -20.77
N VAL A 84 -18.31 14.33 -19.45
CA VAL A 84 -17.00 14.63 -18.84
C VAL A 84 -16.14 13.37 -18.85
N PHE A 85 -14.82 13.54 -18.88
CA PHE A 85 -13.88 12.44 -18.73
C PHE A 85 -14.02 11.75 -17.36
N SER A 86 -13.68 10.45 -17.33
CA SER A 86 -13.37 9.75 -16.10
C SER A 86 -12.17 10.38 -15.38
N GLU A 87 -11.98 9.99 -14.12
CA GLU A 87 -10.68 10.17 -13.48
C GLU A 87 -9.58 9.43 -14.26
N VAL A 88 -8.34 9.85 -14.07
CA VAL A 88 -7.18 9.15 -14.62
C VAL A 88 -7.05 7.80 -13.94
N ALA A 89 -6.96 6.72 -14.70
CA ALA A 89 -6.63 5.39 -14.21
C ALA A 89 -5.32 4.93 -14.85
N GLN A 90 -4.40 4.34 -14.10
CA GLN A 90 -3.18 3.76 -14.65
C GLN A 90 -3.35 2.25 -14.80
N GLU A 91 -2.67 1.62 -15.75
CA GLU A 91 -2.49 0.17 -15.67
C GLU A 91 -1.75 -0.14 -14.37
N THR A 92 -2.50 -0.60 -13.38
CA THR A 92 -1.95 -1.28 -12.22
C THR A 92 -1.52 -2.64 -12.74
N GLY A 93 -0.34 -2.73 -13.34
CA GLY A 93 0.21 -4.01 -13.78
C GLY A 93 0.36 -4.88 -12.57
N ILE A 94 -0.59 -5.77 -12.29
CA ILE A 94 -0.70 -6.57 -11.06
C ILE A 94 0.03 -5.90 -9.88
N PHE A 95 -0.35 -4.66 -9.58
CA PHE A 95 -0.15 -4.10 -8.26
C PHE A 95 -1.51 -4.26 -7.59
N SER A 96 -1.81 -5.51 -7.24
CA SER A 96 -2.70 -5.77 -6.12
C SER A 96 -1.97 -5.27 -4.87
N GLU A 97 -2.08 -3.99 -4.58
CA GLU A 97 -1.98 -3.59 -3.18
C GLU A 97 -3.37 -3.43 -2.57
N TYR A 98 -4.41 -3.06 -3.34
CA TYR A 98 -5.77 -2.97 -2.77
C TYR A 98 -6.90 -3.31 -3.76
N THR A 99 -6.78 -4.41 -4.52
CA THR A 99 -7.90 -5.36 -4.47
C THR A 99 -7.61 -6.16 -3.23
N VAL A 100 -8.41 -5.97 -2.17
CA VAL A 100 -8.54 -6.99 -1.13
C VAL A 100 -8.68 -8.31 -1.91
N PRO A 101 -7.68 -9.22 -1.94
CA PRO A 101 -8.08 -10.59 -2.20
C PRO A 101 -9.16 -10.81 -1.13
N GLU A 102 -10.34 -11.36 -1.48
CA GLU A 102 -11.18 -11.96 -0.43
C GLU A 102 -10.20 -12.65 0.51
N SER A 103 -10.02 -12.13 1.73
CA SER A 103 -8.79 -12.34 2.49
C SER A 103 -8.50 -13.83 2.53
N THR A 104 -7.60 -14.30 1.66
CA THR A 104 -7.11 -15.67 1.66
C THR A 104 -6.08 -15.83 2.77
N ALA A 105 -5.85 -14.75 3.54
CA ALA A 105 -5.17 -14.82 4.80
C ALA A 105 -5.96 -15.73 5.74
N THR A 106 -5.36 -16.87 6.02
CA THR A 106 -5.87 -17.87 6.96
C THR A 106 -5.08 -17.82 8.26
N TYR A 107 -3.94 -17.13 8.26
CA TYR A 107 -3.19 -16.83 9.45
C TYR A 107 -3.79 -15.61 10.18
N PRO A 108 -3.83 -15.59 11.52
CA PRO A 108 -4.44 -14.49 12.28
C PRO A 108 -3.75 -13.14 12.04
N PRO A 109 -4.49 -12.02 12.09
CA PRO A 109 -3.90 -10.69 11.97
C PRO A 109 -2.96 -10.37 13.14
N GLU A 110 -1.99 -9.49 12.90
CA GLU A 110 -1.00 -9.04 13.89
C GLU A 110 -1.66 -8.53 15.17
N ILE A 111 -2.65 -7.66 14.97
CA ILE A 111 -3.50 -7.10 16.01
C ILE A 111 -4.93 -7.02 15.49
N ALA A 112 -5.90 -7.17 16.39
CA ALA A 112 -7.29 -6.95 16.06
C ALA A 112 -7.55 -5.44 15.97
N LEU A 113 -7.79 -4.94 14.75
CA LEU A 113 -8.11 -3.53 14.49
C LEU A 113 -9.61 -3.30 14.39
N SER A 114 -10.09 -2.16 14.88
CA SER A 114 -11.40 -1.64 14.52
C SER A 114 -11.40 -1.08 13.09
N ASP A 115 -12.58 -0.84 12.50
CA ASP A 115 -12.67 -0.23 11.17
C ASP A 115 -12.01 1.15 11.12
N ASP A 116 -12.16 1.95 12.19
CA ASP A 116 -11.56 3.28 12.30
C ASP A 116 -10.03 3.19 12.44
N ASP A 117 -9.53 2.27 13.27
CA ASP A 117 -8.08 2.06 13.46
C ASP A 117 -7.44 1.59 12.15
N ARG A 118 -8.12 0.73 11.38
CA ARG A 118 -7.64 0.29 10.07
C ARG A 118 -7.45 1.46 9.11
N LEU A 119 -8.44 2.37 9.04
CA LEU A 119 -8.33 3.57 8.19
C LEU A 119 -7.17 4.48 8.61
N ILE A 120 -6.93 4.61 9.92
CA ILE A 120 -5.80 5.39 10.46
C ILE A 120 -4.46 4.75 10.06
N VAL A 121 -4.32 3.44 10.28
CA VAL A 121 -3.10 2.70 9.94
C VAL A 121 -2.80 2.80 8.45
N GLU A 122 -3.80 2.56 7.60
CA GLU A 122 -3.68 2.64 6.14
C GLU A 122 -3.29 4.05 5.68
N SER A 123 -3.90 5.10 6.28
CA SER A 123 -3.56 6.48 5.96
C SER A 123 -2.12 6.84 6.32
N ILE A 124 -1.61 6.34 7.46
CA ILE A 124 -0.21 6.54 7.87
C ILE A 124 0.73 5.79 6.93
N ARG A 125 0.42 4.53 6.58
CA ARG A 125 1.17 3.72 5.61
C ARG A 125 1.31 4.44 4.27
N ILE A 126 0.21 4.95 3.72
CA ILE A 126 0.22 5.72 2.47
C ILE A 126 1.09 6.97 2.61
N THR A 127 0.96 7.70 3.73
CA THR A 127 1.77 8.91 3.98
C THR A 127 3.27 8.62 4.03
N LEU A 128 3.66 7.42 4.48
CA LEU A 128 5.05 6.98 4.59
C LEU A 128 5.57 6.29 3.32
N GLY A 129 4.70 6.00 2.36
CA GLY A 129 5.03 5.09 1.25
C GLY A 129 5.37 3.67 1.73
N ASP A 130 4.71 3.22 2.80
CA ASP A 130 4.84 1.88 3.39
C ASP A 130 3.59 1.04 3.11
N SER A 131 3.18 0.99 1.83
CA SER A 131 1.93 0.36 1.40
C SER A 131 1.90 -1.16 1.56
N GLY A 132 3.04 -1.77 1.88
CA GLY A 132 3.20 -3.18 2.18
C GLY A 132 3.20 -4.05 0.93
N LEU A 133 4.24 -4.88 0.76
CA LEU A 133 4.34 -5.82 -0.35
C LEU A 133 3.98 -7.22 0.12
N ILE A 134 3.30 -8.00 -0.72
CA ILE A 134 3.09 -9.42 -0.44
C ILE A 134 4.25 -10.19 -1.05
N GLU A 135 5.00 -10.86 -0.19
CA GLU A 135 6.10 -11.73 -0.57
C GLU A 135 5.70 -13.20 -0.43
N ARG A 136 6.44 -14.06 -1.12
CA ARG A 136 6.23 -15.50 -1.08
C ARG A 136 7.55 -16.26 -1.00
N ASP A 137 7.71 -16.99 0.10
CA ASP A 137 8.80 -17.96 0.24
C ASP A 137 8.28 -19.36 -0.12
N LEU A 138 8.98 -20.06 -1.02
CA LEU A 138 8.66 -21.42 -1.40
C LEU A 138 9.86 -22.36 -1.23
N TYR A 139 9.73 -23.28 -0.29
CA TYR A 139 10.67 -24.36 -0.03
C TYR A 139 10.09 -25.73 -0.37
N SER A 140 10.89 -26.58 -1.01
CA SER A 140 10.61 -28.00 -1.22
C SER A 140 11.88 -28.82 -1.11
N ALA A 141 11.97 -29.66 -0.09
CA ALA A 141 13.06 -30.62 0.12
C ALA A 141 13.20 -31.64 -1.03
N SER A 142 12.10 -31.88 -1.76
CA SER A 142 12.09 -32.80 -2.91
C SER A 142 12.59 -32.16 -4.21
N ASP A 143 12.67 -30.84 -4.27
CA ASP A 143 13.22 -30.09 -5.39
C ASP A 143 14.67 -29.67 -5.06
N PRO A 144 15.68 -30.23 -5.74
CA PRO A 144 17.08 -29.90 -5.51
C PRO A 144 17.40 -28.42 -5.67
N GLN A 145 16.66 -27.70 -6.53
CA GLN A 145 16.91 -26.29 -6.79
C GLN A 145 16.37 -25.42 -5.66
N SER A 146 15.13 -25.66 -5.21
CA SER A 146 14.56 -25.03 -4.02
C SER A 146 15.39 -25.32 -2.77
N ASN A 147 15.82 -26.57 -2.58
CA ASN A 147 16.65 -26.93 -1.43
C ASN A 147 18.02 -26.21 -1.47
N ALA A 148 18.64 -26.03 -2.63
CA ALA A 148 19.89 -25.29 -2.73
C ALA A 148 19.73 -23.78 -2.49
N ALA A 149 18.61 -23.19 -2.92
CA ALA A 149 18.34 -21.77 -2.76
C ALA A 149 17.94 -21.39 -1.32
N CYS A 150 17.15 -22.24 -0.68
CA CYS A 150 16.44 -21.91 0.55
C CYS A 150 16.97 -22.62 1.81
N ALA A 151 17.87 -23.60 1.69
CA ALA A 151 18.38 -24.32 2.87
C ALA A 151 19.05 -23.41 3.91
N ALA A 152 19.55 -22.24 3.51
CA ALA A 152 20.11 -21.25 4.43
C ALA A 152 19.05 -20.55 5.30
N GLN A 153 17.77 -20.56 4.89
CA GLN A 153 16.66 -19.96 5.64
C GLN A 153 16.13 -20.87 6.75
N ILE A 154 16.53 -22.15 6.75
CA ILE A 154 16.19 -23.08 7.83
C ILE A 154 17.30 -23.00 8.87
N ASP A 155 16.97 -22.55 10.08
CA ASP A 155 17.89 -22.55 11.21
C ASP A 155 18.38 -23.98 11.51
N PRO A 156 19.60 -24.18 12.06
CA PRO A 156 20.09 -25.49 12.45
C PRO A 156 19.18 -26.30 13.38
N ASP A 157 18.25 -25.65 14.10
CA ASP A 157 17.20 -26.33 14.87
C ASP A 157 16.21 -27.14 14.00
N GLY A 158 16.16 -26.89 12.69
CA GLY A 158 15.26 -27.53 11.73
C GLY A 158 13.78 -27.18 11.92
N CYS A 159 13.47 -26.19 12.74
CA CYS A 159 12.13 -25.79 13.14
C CYS A 159 11.88 -24.29 12.98
N THR A 160 12.91 -23.49 12.77
CA THR A 160 12.79 -22.05 12.55
C THR A 160 13.09 -21.70 11.10
N TRP A 161 12.17 -20.95 10.49
CA TRP A 161 12.31 -20.38 9.16
C TRP A 161 12.61 -18.88 9.26
N GLU A 162 13.67 -18.43 8.60
CA GLU A 162 13.99 -17.02 8.42
C GLU A 162 13.37 -16.50 7.11
N LEU A 163 12.53 -15.48 7.20
CA LEU A 163 11.90 -14.83 6.04
C LEU A 163 12.98 -14.23 5.11
N GLU A 164 12.78 -14.33 3.80
CA GLU A 164 13.68 -13.74 2.81
C GLU A 164 13.79 -12.22 2.98
N GLU A 165 12.64 -11.56 3.07
CA GLU A 165 12.56 -10.13 3.31
C GLU A 165 12.47 -9.81 4.81
N TRP A 166 13.16 -8.75 5.22
CA TRP A 166 13.24 -8.39 6.62
C TRP A 166 11.95 -7.71 7.09
N LYS A 167 11.42 -8.09 8.26
CA LYS A 167 10.14 -7.59 8.81
C LYS A 167 8.93 -7.96 7.95
N GLY A 168 8.25 -9.03 8.34
CA GLY A 168 7.00 -9.44 7.74
C GLY A 168 6.01 -10.05 8.72
N TRP A 169 4.74 -10.07 8.31
CA TRP A 169 3.66 -10.78 8.99
C TRP A 169 2.99 -11.78 8.04
N PRO A 170 2.90 -13.07 8.40
CA PRO A 170 2.31 -14.08 7.53
C PRO A 170 0.82 -13.82 7.30
N GLN A 171 0.42 -13.90 6.03
CA GLN A 171 -0.97 -14.00 5.64
C GLN A 171 -1.39 -15.47 5.60
N ARG A 172 -0.53 -16.33 5.07
CA ARG A 172 -0.84 -17.74 4.82
C ARG A 172 0.41 -18.57 4.91
N VAL A 173 0.35 -19.65 5.68
CA VAL A 173 1.47 -20.58 5.83
C VAL A 173 0.98 -21.99 5.53
N LEU A 174 1.63 -22.68 4.59
CA LEU A 174 1.37 -24.09 4.30
C LEU A 174 2.63 -24.91 4.58
N LEU A 175 2.51 -25.87 5.47
CA LEU A 175 3.54 -26.87 5.72
C LEU A 175 3.03 -28.23 5.24
N ASN A 176 3.72 -28.83 4.27
CA ASN A 176 3.32 -30.07 3.59
C ASN A 176 1.90 -30.02 3.01
N GLY A 177 1.50 -28.86 2.48
CA GLY A 177 0.16 -28.62 1.97
C GLY A 177 -0.92 -28.47 3.05
N VAL A 178 -0.56 -28.54 4.33
CA VAL A 178 -1.47 -28.28 5.45
C VAL A 178 -1.34 -26.82 5.86
N GLU A 179 -2.47 -26.13 5.83
CA GLU A 179 -2.56 -24.73 6.19
C GLU A 179 -2.48 -24.53 7.70
N LYS A 180 -1.66 -23.57 8.11
CA LYS A 180 -1.44 -23.17 9.50
C LYS A 180 -2.22 -21.90 9.79
N THR A 181 -3.14 -21.99 10.74
CA THR A 181 -4.11 -20.91 11.06
C THR A 181 -4.07 -20.50 12.54
N ASP A 182 -3.18 -21.08 13.32
CA ASP A 182 -2.97 -20.75 14.74
C ASP A 182 -1.79 -19.78 14.87
N ILE A 183 -1.96 -18.71 15.63
CA ILE A 183 -0.91 -17.72 15.92
C ILE A 183 0.27 -18.32 16.71
N ASN A 184 0.06 -19.49 17.32
CA ASN A 184 1.08 -20.21 18.08
C ASN A 184 1.84 -21.25 17.26
N ASP A 185 1.45 -21.50 16.00
CA ASP A 185 2.11 -22.49 15.14
C ASP A 185 1.90 -22.19 13.64
N PRO A 186 2.87 -21.56 12.97
CA PRO A 186 4.16 -21.11 13.51
C PRO A 186 4.04 -19.86 14.40
N GLN A 187 4.93 -19.69 15.38
CA GLN A 187 5.07 -18.42 16.10
C GLN A 187 5.90 -17.42 15.30
N VAL A 188 5.39 -16.19 15.16
CA VAL A 188 6.15 -15.08 14.56
C VAL A 188 7.06 -14.47 15.61
N ILE A 189 8.37 -14.51 15.39
CA ILE A 189 9.39 -13.97 16.29
C ILE A 189 10.10 -12.80 15.62
N GLY A 190 9.94 -11.61 16.21
CA GLY A 190 10.63 -10.40 15.78
C GLY A 190 10.34 -9.97 14.34
N TYR A 191 9.21 -10.42 13.77
CA TYR A 191 8.82 -10.22 12.36
C TYR A 191 9.85 -10.74 11.36
N ARG A 192 10.77 -11.62 11.76
CA ARG A 192 11.81 -12.17 10.88
C ARG A 192 11.81 -13.69 10.84
N TYR A 193 11.38 -14.32 11.93
CA TYR A 193 11.44 -15.77 12.06
C TYR A 193 10.04 -16.35 12.28
N LEU A 194 9.79 -17.49 11.67
CA LEU A 194 8.63 -18.34 11.91
C LEU A 194 9.10 -19.62 12.60
N SER A 195 8.71 -19.81 13.86
CA SER A 195 9.09 -20.99 14.63
C SER A 195 7.95 -22.01 14.67
N PHE A 196 8.18 -23.19 14.10
CA PHE A 196 7.21 -24.28 14.05
C PHE A 196 7.34 -25.17 15.27
N SER A 197 6.20 -25.52 15.85
CA SER A 197 6.15 -26.48 16.96
C SER A 197 6.26 -27.92 16.44
N GLY A 198 6.89 -28.81 17.22
CA GLY A 198 6.99 -30.22 16.85
C GLY A 198 8.28 -30.90 17.32
N THR A 199 8.55 -32.07 16.76
CA THR A 199 9.82 -32.79 16.95
C THR A 199 10.74 -32.47 15.78
N ALA A 200 11.94 -31.98 16.07
CA ALA A 200 12.90 -31.60 15.03
C ALA A 200 13.32 -32.78 14.15
N PRO A 201 13.50 -32.58 12.82
CA PRO A 201 13.19 -31.35 12.09
C PRO A 201 11.67 -31.14 11.96
N CYS A 202 11.17 -29.94 12.28
CA CYS A 202 9.75 -29.61 12.18
C CYS A 202 9.37 -29.22 10.74
N ILE A 203 10.29 -28.57 10.02
CA ILE A 203 10.12 -28.20 8.62
C ILE A 203 10.60 -29.38 7.76
N THR A 204 9.71 -30.33 7.51
CA THR A 204 9.96 -31.45 6.59
C THR A 204 9.17 -31.27 5.31
N GLY A 205 9.69 -31.71 4.16
CA GLY A 205 8.95 -31.74 2.90
C GLY A 205 8.86 -30.36 2.24
N SER A 206 7.68 -29.73 2.20
CA SER A 206 7.48 -28.43 1.54
C SER A 206 6.94 -27.36 2.50
N LEU A 207 7.40 -26.14 2.34
CA LEU A 207 6.91 -24.96 3.06
C LEU A 207 6.58 -23.85 2.05
N ASP A 208 5.40 -23.26 2.16
CA ASP A 208 4.94 -22.14 1.33
C ASP A 208 4.41 -21.04 2.26
N VAL A 209 5.06 -19.88 2.27
CA VAL A 209 4.76 -18.77 3.17
C VAL A 209 4.42 -17.55 2.33
N TYR A 210 3.21 -17.03 2.49
CA TYR A 210 2.82 -15.72 1.99
C TYR A 210 2.80 -14.75 3.16
N TYR A 211 3.48 -13.62 3.04
CA TYR A 211 3.56 -12.64 4.11
C TYR A 211 3.56 -11.20 3.59
N ASN A 212 2.98 -10.30 4.40
CA ASN A 212 3.09 -8.87 4.19
C ASN A 212 4.46 -8.41 4.70
N HIS A 213 5.29 -7.87 3.82
CA HIS A 213 6.47 -7.12 4.17
C HIS A 213 6.10 -5.65 4.44
N PHE A 214 6.62 -5.08 5.53
CA PHE A 214 6.35 -3.69 5.91
C PHE A 214 7.55 -3.06 6.64
N ARG A 215 7.66 -1.74 6.58
CA ARG A 215 8.66 -0.96 7.33
C ARG A 215 8.29 -0.84 8.80
N PHE A 216 7.00 -0.59 9.06
CA PHE A 216 6.44 -0.48 10.41
C PHE A 216 5.26 -1.44 10.57
N SER A 217 5.22 -2.10 11.73
CA SER A 217 4.09 -2.95 12.13
C SER A 217 2.84 -2.12 12.43
N ASP A 218 1.65 -2.71 12.34
CA ASP A 218 0.39 -2.01 12.64
C ASP A 218 0.38 -1.53 14.08
N ARG A 219 0.99 -2.30 14.98
CA ARG A 219 1.16 -1.94 16.38
C ARG A 219 2.05 -0.72 16.57
N GLU A 220 3.20 -0.66 15.90
CA GLU A 220 4.10 0.50 15.94
C GLU A 220 3.39 1.77 15.43
N ILE A 221 2.61 1.62 14.37
CA ILE A 221 1.85 2.72 13.76
C ILE A 221 0.81 3.28 14.74
N LEU A 222 -0.01 2.42 15.35
CA LEU A 222 -1.01 2.87 16.33
C LEU A 222 -0.37 3.51 17.56
N MET A 223 0.73 2.95 18.07
CA MET A 223 1.46 3.56 19.18
C MET A 223 2.00 4.95 18.84
N ALA A 224 2.48 5.16 17.61
CA ALA A 224 2.90 6.47 17.14
C ALA A 224 1.71 7.44 17.03
N TYR A 225 0.56 6.97 16.54
CA TYR A 225 -0.67 7.73 16.41
C TYR A 225 -1.27 8.17 17.76
N ASP A 226 -1.20 7.32 18.78
CA ASP A 226 -1.62 7.67 20.14
C ASP A 226 -0.68 8.70 20.77
N ARG A 227 0.63 8.54 20.53
CA ARG A 227 1.64 9.49 21.02
C ARG A 227 1.55 10.85 20.35
N ALA A 228 1.14 10.90 19.08
CA ALA A 228 1.02 12.12 18.29
C ALA A 228 0.17 13.19 18.97
N ARG A 229 -0.93 12.80 19.63
CA ARG A 229 -1.81 13.73 20.36
C ARG A 229 -1.05 14.53 21.42
N ASN A 230 -0.26 13.85 22.25
CA ASN A 230 0.48 14.51 23.33
C ASN A 230 1.52 15.50 22.81
N LEU A 231 2.13 15.21 21.66
CA LEU A 231 3.09 16.11 21.01
C LEU A 231 2.40 17.36 20.46
N LEU A 232 1.26 17.20 19.79
CA LEU A 232 0.49 18.34 19.27
C LEU A 232 0.00 19.26 20.40
N VAL A 233 -0.40 18.69 21.54
CA VAL A 233 -0.70 19.47 22.75
C VAL A 233 0.53 20.21 23.26
N SER A 234 1.71 19.59 23.27
CA SER A 234 2.97 20.26 23.66
C SER A 234 3.35 21.39 22.72
N CYS A 235 2.90 21.34 21.46
CA CYS A 235 2.98 22.43 20.49
C CYS A 235 1.88 23.49 20.70
N GLY A 236 1.20 23.53 21.85
CA GLY A 236 0.27 24.60 22.21
C GLY A 236 -1.09 24.53 21.51
N LEU A 237 -1.44 23.39 20.89
CA LEU A 237 -2.80 23.13 20.42
C LEU A 237 -3.67 22.62 21.57
N THR A 238 -4.94 23.03 21.59
CA THR A 238 -5.94 22.43 22.49
C THR A 238 -6.45 21.13 21.88
N GLU A 239 -7.00 20.23 22.71
CA GLU A 239 -7.47 18.93 22.22
C GLU A 239 -8.55 19.04 21.13
N ILE A 240 -9.38 20.07 21.20
CA ILE A 240 -10.45 20.34 20.24
C ILE A 240 -9.90 20.80 18.88
N ALA A 241 -8.71 21.42 18.87
CA ALA A 241 -8.06 21.90 17.65
C ALA A 241 -7.27 20.80 16.93
N ILE A 242 -7.06 19.63 17.56
CA ILE A 242 -6.29 18.53 16.98
C ILE A 242 -7.20 17.68 16.10
N THR A 243 -6.93 17.67 14.80
CA THR A 243 -7.66 16.83 13.83
C THR A 243 -7.00 15.47 13.66
N THR A 244 -7.72 14.53 13.06
CA THR A 244 -7.22 13.19 12.71
C THR A 244 -6.02 13.28 11.77
N GLU A 245 -6.06 14.18 10.79
CA GLU A 245 -5.00 14.39 9.79
C GLU A 245 -3.72 14.93 10.45
N MET A 246 -3.85 15.86 11.40
CA MET A 246 -2.69 16.32 12.18
C MET A 246 -2.05 15.17 12.96
N ARG A 247 -2.86 14.28 13.54
CA ARG A 247 -2.34 13.10 14.24
C ARG A 247 -1.68 12.11 13.29
N ILE A 248 -2.25 11.88 12.10
CA ILE A 248 -1.66 11.01 11.06
C ILE A 248 -0.29 11.55 10.65
N MET A 249 -0.20 12.83 10.25
CA MET A 249 1.07 13.43 9.83
C MET A 249 2.10 13.45 10.96
N GLN A 250 1.70 13.76 12.20
CA GLN A 250 2.61 13.75 13.35
C GLN A 250 3.10 12.34 13.71
N ALA A 251 2.26 11.32 13.53
CA ALA A 251 2.65 9.92 13.67
C ALA A 251 3.66 9.51 12.60
N SER A 252 3.44 9.90 11.34
CA SER A 252 4.38 9.66 10.24
C SER A 252 5.74 10.33 10.49
N ILE A 253 5.75 11.56 11.00
CA ILE A 253 6.99 12.26 11.41
C ILE A 253 7.72 11.45 12.48
N LEU A 254 7.02 10.99 13.52
CA LEU A 254 7.63 10.21 14.60
C LEU A 254 8.27 8.92 14.12
N LEU A 255 7.59 8.20 13.22
CA LEU A 255 8.08 6.93 12.67
C LEU A 255 9.33 7.14 11.81
N LEU A 256 9.33 8.16 10.93
CA LEU A 256 10.50 8.51 10.12
C LEU A 256 11.69 8.98 10.97
N GLU A 257 11.45 9.77 12.02
CA GLU A 257 12.51 10.19 12.94
C GLU A 257 13.17 9.01 13.66
N GLY A 258 12.36 8.02 14.08
CA GLY A 258 12.85 6.78 14.69
C GLY A 258 13.71 5.99 13.70
N GLU A 259 13.18 5.75 12.51
CA GLU A 259 13.88 4.98 11.47
C GLU A 259 15.20 5.64 11.04
N ILE A 260 15.23 6.97 10.83
CA ILE A 260 16.47 7.68 10.50
C ILE A 260 17.49 7.56 11.64
N ARG A 261 17.05 7.63 12.90
CA ARG A 261 17.93 7.46 14.06
C ARG A 261 18.56 6.07 14.08
N ASP A 262 17.74 5.04 13.89
CA ASP A 262 18.21 3.66 13.90
C ASP A 262 19.20 3.39 12.76
N VAL A 263 18.88 3.84 11.54
CA VAL A 263 19.78 3.71 10.38
C VAL A 263 21.06 4.52 10.57
N SER A 264 20.98 5.72 11.16
CA SER A 264 22.18 6.55 11.43
C SER A 264 23.12 5.91 12.44
N SER A 265 22.59 5.08 13.35
CA SER A 265 23.39 4.34 14.35
C SER A 265 24.06 3.09 13.77
N GLY A 266 23.55 2.54 12.66
CA GLY A 266 24.01 1.31 12.01
C GLY A 266 25.15 1.48 10.99
N GLY A 267 25.66 2.69 10.79
CA GLY A 267 26.81 2.97 9.92
C GLY A 267 26.44 3.41 8.50
N PHE A 268 26.99 4.55 8.09
CA PHE A 268 26.68 5.21 6.81
C PHE A 268 27.42 4.58 5.61
N LYS A 269 28.52 3.88 5.88
CA LYS A 269 29.28 3.11 4.90
C LYS A 269 30.10 2.04 5.62
N ILE A 270 29.73 0.77 5.47
CA ILE A 270 30.51 -0.36 6.00
C ILE A 270 31.21 -1.01 4.82
N VAL A 271 32.53 -1.12 4.92
CA VAL A 271 33.34 -1.87 3.95
C VAL A 271 33.74 -3.17 4.63
N ASP A 272 33.19 -4.29 4.14
CA ASP A 272 33.56 -5.64 4.55
C ASP A 272 34.17 -6.37 3.35
N GLY A 273 35.50 -6.50 3.35
CA GLY A 273 36.26 -7.08 2.24
C GLY A 273 35.98 -6.37 0.91
N ASP A 274 35.39 -7.11 -0.04
CA ASP A 274 35.01 -6.62 -1.38
C ASP A 274 33.59 -6.03 -1.43
N THR A 275 32.83 -6.08 -0.32
CA THR A 275 31.46 -5.54 -0.26
C THR A 275 31.44 -4.20 0.45
N THR A 276 30.81 -3.20 -0.18
CA THR A 276 30.56 -1.88 0.42
C THR A 276 29.06 -1.72 0.58
N TYR A 277 28.61 -1.68 1.83
CA TYR A 277 27.26 -1.32 2.20
C TYR A 277 27.19 0.19 2.41
N ASP A 278 26.39 0.91 1.62
CA ASP A 278 26.27 2.37 1.65
C ASP A 278 24.79 2.78 1.69
N ASN A 279 24.35 3.28 2.84
CA ASN A 279 22.96 3.70 3.09
C ASN A 279 22.73 5.21 2.86
N THR A 280 23.72 5.93 2.32
CA THR A 280 23.68 7.39 2.17
C THR A 280 22.46 7.89 1.39
N SER A 281 22.15 7.24 0.26
CA SER A 281 21.06 7.64 -0.63
C SER A 281 19.69 7.49 0.03
N MET A 282 19.49 6.37 0.73
CA MET A 282 18.27 6.07 1.47
C MET A 282 18.06 7.06 2.62
N ILE A 283 19.09 7.34 3.42
CA ILE A 283 19.01 8.31 4.51
C ILE A 283 18.71 9.71 3.98
N ARG A 284 19.33 10.10 2.87
CA ARG A 284 19.07 11.40 2.23
C ARG A 284 17.60 11.53 1.81
N SER A 285 17.07 10.54 1.09
CA SER A 285 15.65 10.52 0.68
C SER A 285 14.72 10.65 1.88
N ARG A 286 14.94 9.84 2.93
CA ARG A 286 14.11 9.87 4.15
C ARG A 286 14.21 11.20 4.89
N THR A 287 15.38 11.83 4.86
CA THR A 287 15.58 13.16 5.47
C THR A 287 14.83 14.25 4.71
N GLU A 288 14.77 14.15 3.38
CA GLU A 288 13.99 15.05 2.53
C GLU A 288 12.49 14.91 2.82
N ASP A 289 11.97 13.68 2.87
CA ASP A 289 10.57 13.39 3.22
C ASP A 289 10.20 13.91 4.61
N LEU A 290 11.08 13.67 5.60
CA LEU A 290 10.92 14.17 6.96
C LEU A 290 10.87 15.70 7.00
N THR A 291 11.73 16.37 6.24
CA THR A 291 11.80 17.84 6.18
C THR A 291 10.53 18.41 5.55
N ASP A 292 10.03 17.77 4.49
CA ASP A 292 8.79 18.18 3.84
C ASP A 292 7.58 18.02 4.77
N LEU A 293 7.46 16.87 5.45
CA LEU A 293 6.38 16.61 6.40
C LEU A 293 6.40 17.57 7.59
N LYS A 294 7.58 17.85 8.17
CA LYS A 294 7.71 18.83 9.25
C LYS A 294 7.26 20.23 8.82
N ARG A 295 7.69 20.68 7.64
CA ARG A 295 7.28 21.97 7.09
C ARG A 295 5.77 22.05 6.87
N LYS A 296 5.16 21.00 6.33
CA LYS A 296 3.69 20.92 6.16
C LYS A 296 2.97 20.95 7.52
N MET A 297 3.49 20.23 8.51
CA MET A 297 2.95 20.24 9.87
C MET A 297 3.04 21.62 10.52
N ASP A 298 4.19 22.28 10.43
CA ASP A 298 4.39 23.63 10.99
C ASP A 298 3.40 24.62 10.39
N TYR A 299 3.21 24.58 9.06
CA TYR A 299 2.21 25.41 8.37
C TYR A 299 0.79 25.15 8.89
N ILE A 300 0.41 23.88 9.06
CA ILE A 300 -0.93 23.51 9.54
C ILE A 300 -1.13 23.93 11.01
N ILE A 301 -0.12 23.80 11.86
CA ILE A 301 -0.15 24.26 13.25
C ILE A 301 -0.31 25.79 13.30
N GLU A 302 0.42 26.54 12.46
CA GLU A 302 0.28 27.99 12.36
C GLU A 302 -1.13 28.40 11.89
N CYS A 303 -1.66 27.76 10.85
CA CYS A 303 -3.02 27.99 10.37
C CYS A 303 -4.07 27.69 11.46
N ALA A 304 -3.92 26.61 12.22
CA ALA A 304 -4.82 26.25 13.31
C ALA A 304 -4.78 27.28 14.46
N ARG A 305 -3.59 27.73 14.85
CA ARG A 305 -3.42 28.80 15.85
C ARG A 305 -4.02 30.12 15.37
N TYR A 306 -3.82 30.46 14.10
CA TYR A 306 -4.43 31.64 13.50
C TYR A 306 -5.95 31.53 13.55
N ALA A 307 -6.55 30.46 13.02
CA ALA A 307 -8.00 30.25 13.06
C ALA A 307 -8.59 30.33 14.47
N ALA A 308 -7.91 29.73 15.47
CA ALA A 308 -8.31 29.79 16.86
C ALA A 308 -8.27 31.22 17.44
N SER A 309 -7.23 32.01 17.12
CA SER A 309 -7.11 33.39 17.61
C SER A 309 -8.15 34.36 17.03
N TYR A 310 -8.72 34.03 15.86
CA TYR A 310 -9.77 34.83 15.22
C TYR A 310 -11.18 34.21 15.34
N ASN A 311 -11.35 33.14 16.12
CA ASN A 311 -12.63 32.45 16.30
C ASN A 311 -13.28 31.99 14.97
N ILE A 312 -12.44 31.66 13.98
CA ILE A 312 -12.91 31.23 12.65
C ILE A 312 -13.23 29.75 12.72
N THR A 313 -14.50 29.40 12.86
CA THR A 313 -14.99 28.02 12.70
C THR A 313 -14.97 27.63 11.22
N GLY A 314 -14.13 26.64 10.86
CA GLY A 314 -14.23 25.93 9.57
C GLY A 314 -13.22 26.33 8.49
N CYS A 315 -11.92 26.30 8.78
CA CYS A 315 -10.93 26.22 7.71
C CYS A 315 -10.79 24.76 7.24
N ARG A 316 -11.41 24.45 6.11
CA ARG A 316 -11.07 23.28 5.31
C ARG A 316 -9.81 23.64 4.52
N VAL A 317 -8.72 22.94 4.78
CA VAL A 317 -7.51 23.03 3.94
C VAL A 317 -7.77 22.05 2.80
N ASP A 318 -8.09 22.59 1.63
CA ASP A 318 -8.17 21.83 0.37
C ASP A 318 -6.76 21.50 -0.15
#